data_AF-A0A7X7RP85-F1
#
_entry.id   AF-A0A7X7RP85-F1
#
_cell.length_a   1.000
_cell.length_b   1.000
_cell.length_c   1.000
_cell.angle_alpha   90.00
_cell.angle_beta   90.00
_cell.angle_gamma   90.00
#
_symmetry.space_group_name_H-M   'P 1'
#
loop_
_entity.id
_entity.type
_entity.pdbx_description
1 polymer ?
#
loop_
_entity_poly.entity_id
_entity_poly.type
_entity_poly.pdbx_seq_one_letter_code
_entity_poly.pdbx_strand_id
1 'polypeptide(L)'
;MSYDVHLLDPVTKEDAQVPGHLMIGGTFKADYHPETGTFTPALNTDAHLNITYNYGCYYKEVEKEGIRAIYGKDGCDSIKILENMIHFLENKYKVDDEWITGKRTKTVYYDRNGREVDDTDAIFGRKEYDREEEVEYEVSEGDTSNYWEATAANAIKPLYQLIALAKMRPDCVWDGD
;
A
#
# COMPACT_ATOMS: atom_id res chain seq x y z
N MET A 1 -2.09 9.86 2.26
CA MET A 1 -2.66 9.22 3.47
C MET A 1 -2.43 7.73 3.38
N SER A 2 -2.14 7.09 4.50
CA SER A 2 -1.71 5.69 4.59
C SER A 2 -2.31 5.03 5.82
N TYR A 3 -2.40 3.71 5.81
CA TYR A 3 -2.56 2.85 6.97
C TYR A 3 -1.17 2.59 7.54
N ASP A 4 -0.99 2.87 8.81
CA ASP A 4 0.10 2.41 9.65
C ASP A 4 -0.39 1.16 10.40
N VAL A 5 0.13 0.01 9.98
CA VAL A 5 -0.27 -1.31 10.49
C VAL A 5 0.85 -1.84 11.37
N HIS A 6 0.58 -2.02 12.66
CA HIS A 6 1.56 -2.41 13.67
C HIS A 6 1.25 -3.79 14.24
N LEU A 7 2.24 -4.65 14.36
CA LEU A 7 2.12 -5.91 15.09
C LEU A 7 2.74 -5.75 16.48
N LEU A 8 1.92 -5.59 17.50
CA LEU A 8 2.36 -5.22 18.84
C LEU A 8 2.56 -6.44 19.75
N ASP A 9 3.61 -6.39 20.56
CA ASP A 9 3.75 -7.33 21.67
C ASP A 9 2.60 -7.10 22.69
N PRO A 10 1.85 -8.15 23.07
CA PRO A 10 0.63 -7.98 23.85
C PRO A 10 0.89 -7.50 25.27
N VAL A 11 2.11 -7.64 25.79
CA VAL A 11 2.51 -7.24 27.14
C VAL A 11 3.05 -5.82 27.14
N THR A 12 4.04 -5.53 26.29
CA THR A 12 4.73 -4.23 26.28
C THR A 12 3.96 -3.15 25.51
N LYS A 13 3.11 -3.56 24.56
CA LYS A 13 2.41 -2.69 23.59
C LYS A 13 3.35 -1.95 22.63
N GLU A 14 4.60 -2.39 22.52
CA GLU A 14 5.56 -1.89 21.55
C GLU A 14 5.55 -2.74 20.27
N ASP A 15 6.08 -2.21 19.17
CA ASP A 15 6.26 -2.96 17.92
C ASP A 15 7.06 -4.24 18.17
N ALA A 16 6.52 -5.37 17.72
CA ALA A 16 7.15 -6.65 17.83
C ALA A 16 8.45 -6.68 17.02
N GLN A 17 9.55 -7.12 17.63
CA GLN A 17 10.82 -7.27 16.93
C GLN A 17 10.83 -8.52 16.04
N VAL A 18 11.33 -8.37 14.80
CA VAL A 18 11.61 -9.43 13.83
C VAL A 18 13.08 -9.40 13.40
N PRO A 19 13.66 -10.49 12.85
CA PRO A 19 15.06 -10.54 12.45
C PRO A 19 15.47 -9.46 11.43
N GLY A 20 14.51 -9.01 10.62
CA GLY A 20 14.71 -7.96 9.64
C GLY A 20 13.73 -8.09 8.47
N HIS A 21 13.20 -6.96 8.01
CA HIS A 21 12.46 -6.87 6.76
C HIS A 21 12.77 -5.55 6.04
N LEU A 22 12.60 -5.56 4.73
CA LEU A 22 12.62 -4.36 3.91
C LEU A 22 11.18 -3.91 3.72
N MET A 23 10.84 -2.73 4.22
CA MET A 23 9.53 -2.13 3.99
C MET A 23 9.49 -1.54 2.59
N ILE A 24 8.51 -1.95 1.79
CA ILE A 24 8.25 -1.40 0.44
C ILE A 24 6.96 -0.58 0.39
N GLY A 25 6.58 -0.01 1.54
CA GLY A 25 5.43 0.86 1.72
C GLY A 25 5.68 2.31 1.28
N GLY A 26 4.77 3.22 1.67
CA GLY A 26 4.86 4.65 1.31
C GLY A 26 5.99 5.37 2.03
N THR A 27 6.31 4.93 3.25
CA THR A 27 7.47 5.37 4.03
C THR A 27 8.30 4.16 4.43
N PHE A 28 9.63 4.27 4.32
CA PHE A 28 10.55 3.23 4.77
C PHE A 28 11.81 3.83 5.39
N LYS A 29 12.44 3.05 6.27
CA LYS A 29 13.69 3.43 6.93
C LYS A 29 14.83 3.45 5.91
N ALA A 30 15.64 4.49 5.93
CA ALA A 30 16.78 4.64 5.02
C ALA A 30 18.06 4.99 5.77
N ASP A 31 19.17 4.43 5.31
CA ASP A 31 20.51 4.78 5.74
C ASP A 31 21.02 5.93 4.87
N TYR A 32 21.51 6.99 5.50
CA TYR A 32 22.15 8.11 4.81
C TYR A 32 23.66 7.87 4.71
N HIS A 33 24.21 8.04 3.50
CA HIS A 33 25.64 7.89 3.20
C HIS A 33 26.25 9.28 2.95
N PRO A 34 26.92 9.89 3.95
CA PRO A 34 27.46 11.25 3.81
C PRO A 34 28.51 11.37 2.71
N GLU A 35 29.28 10.30 2.48
CA GLU A 35 30.37 10.23 1.50
C GLU A 35 29.88 10.47 0.06
N THR A 36 28.68 9.98 -0.25
CA THR A 36 28.06 10.04 -1.59
C THR A 36 26.86 10.98 -1.64
N GLY A 37 26.36 11.43 -0.49
CA GLY A 37 25.14 12.22 -0.38
C GLY A 37 23.87 11.45 -0.76
N THR A 38 23.89 10.11 -0.70
CA THR A 38 22.78 9.25 -1.14
C THR A 38 22.12 8.52 0.03
N PHE A 39 20.89 8.05 -0.19
CA PHE A 39 20.18 7.18 0.75
C PHE A 39 20.10 5.75 0.20
N THR A 40 20.13 4.75 1.07
CA THR A 40 19.78 3.35 0.73
C THR A 40 18.71 2.83 1.66
N PRO A 41 17.84 1.89 1.24
CA PRO A 41 16.93 1.22 2.15
C PRO A 41 17.69 0.58 3.32
N ALA A 42 17.22 0.84 4.54
CA ALA A 42 17.74 0.26 5.76
C ALA A 42 16.88 -0.93 6.18
N LEU A 43 17.51 -1.90 6.86
CA LEU A 43 16.79 -3.00 7.46
C LEU A 43 15.91 -2.49 8.61
N ASN A 44 14.62 -2.84 8.59
CA ASN A 44 13.73 -2.60 9.71
C ASN A 44 13.57 -3.87 10.56
N THR A 45 13.54 -3.73 11.87
CA THR A 45 13.29 -4.82 12.82
C THR A 45 11.95 -4.68 13.52
N ASP A 46 11.29 -3.52 13.42
CA ASP A 46 9.97 -3.27 13.99
C ASP A 46 8.92 -3.84 13.04
N ALA A 47 8.05 -4.74 13.54
CA ALA A 47 7.01 -5.38 12.75
C ALA A 47 5.82 -4.44 12.46
N HIS A 48 6.08 -3.37 11.71
CA HIS A 48 5.06 -2.48 11.19
C HIS A 48 5.14 -2.36 9.67
N LEU A 49 4.08 -1.85 9.05
CA LEU A 49 4.03 -1.60 7.63
C LEU A 49 3.13 -0.40 7.32
N ASN A 50 3.62 0.49 6.47
CA ASN A 50 2.85 1.60 5.92
C ASN A 50 2.25 1.22 4.55
N ILE A 51 0.93 1.39 4.40
CA ILE A 51 0.20 1.02 3.18
C ILE A 51 -0.63 2.22 2.71
N THR A 52 -0.52 2.64 1.46
CA THR A 52 -1.34 3.74 0.94
C THR A 52 -2.85 3.46 1.03
N TYR A 53 -3.65 4.49 1.35
CA TYR A 53 -5.11 4.40 1.34
C TYR A 53 -5.70 4.11 -0.03
N ASN A 54 -4.94 4.33 -1.11
CA ASN A 54 -5.38 4.05 -2.47
C ASN A 54 -5.73 2.56 -2.65
N TYR A 55 -5.09 1.66 -1.90
CA TYR A 55 -5.37 0.23 -1.97
C TYR A 55 -6.63 -0.17 -1.19
N GLY A 56 -7.17 0.73 -0.36
CA GLY A 56 -8.28 0.44 0.54
C GLY A 56 -9.55 -0.01 -0.17
N CYS A 57 -9.78 0.41 -1.43
CA CYS A 57 -10.92 -0.06 -2.22
C CYS A 57 -10.86 -1.57 -2.43
N TYR A 58 -9.69 -2.15 -2.76
CA TYR A 58 -9.50 -3.58 -2.98
C TYR A 58 -9.75 -4.39 -1.69
N TYR A 59 -9.22 -3.94 -0.55
CA TYR A 59 -9.45 -4.63 0.72
C TYR A 59 -10.92 -4.60 1.12
N LYS A 60 -11.63 -3.50 0.82
CA LYS A 60 -13.07 -3.34 1.12
C LYS A 60 -13.99 -4.23 0.30
N GLU A 61 -13.51 -4.78 -0.81
CA GLU A 61 -14.27 -5.77 -1.58
C GLU A 61 -14.34 -7.12 -0.87
N VAL A 62 -13.36 -7.42 -0.02
CA VAL A 62 -13.26 -8.69 0.71
C VAL A 62 -13.85 -8.54 2.10
N GLU A 63 -13.42 -7.52 2.83
CA GLU A 63 -13.81 -7.27 4.21
C GLU A 63 -14.36 -5.86 4.32
N LYS A 64 -15.51 -5.67 4.99
CA LYS A 64 -16.16 -4.35 5.08
C LYS A 64 -15.25 -3.25 5.65
N GLU A 65 -14.43 -3.61 6.65
CA GLU A 65 -13.48 -2.70 7.30
C GLU A 65 -12.15 -2.57 6.52
N GLY A 66 -12.04 -3.26 5.38
CA GLY A 66 -10.82 -3.35 4.58
C GLY A 66 -9.68 -3.99 5.35
N ILE A 67 -8.48 -3.42 5.24
CA ILE A 67 -7.29 -3.94 5.94
C ILE A 67 -7.45 -3.92 7.46
N ARG A 68 -8.29 -3.01 7.99
CA ARG A 68 -8.57 -2.91 9.43
C ARG A 68 -9.30 -4.12 10.00
N ALA A 69 -9.79 -5.04 9.16
CA ALA A 69 -10.38 -6.30 9.59
C ALA A 69 -9.41 -7.17 10.41
N ILE A 70 -8.10 -6.95 10.32
CA ILE A 70 -7.11 -7.66 11.13
C ILE A 70 -6.85 -7.01 12.49
N TYR A 71 -7.27 -5.76 12.73
CA TYR A 71 -6.99 -5.06 13.97
C TYR A 71 -7.62 -5.78 15.18
N GLY A 72 -6.85 -5.88 16.25
CA GLY A 72 -7.20 -6.63 17.46
C GLY A 72 -7.08 -8.15 17.34
N LYS A 73 -6.68 -8.68 16.18
CA LYS A 73 -6.39 -10.12 16.02
C LYS A 73 -4.93 -10.38 16.24
N ASP A 74 -4.61 -11.55 16.77
CA ASP A 74 -3.23 -12.00 16.81
C ASP A 74 -2.72 -12.37 15.42
N GLY A 75 -1.38 -12.46 15.30
CA GLY A 75 -0.70 -12.83 14.06
C GLY A 75 -1.24 -14.14 13.50
N CYS A 76 -1.41 -15.17 14.33
CA CYS A 76 -1.92 -16.47 13.91
C CYS A 76 -3.31 -16.38 13.27
N ASP A 77 -4.26 -15.73 13.95
CA ASP A 77 -5.64 -15.56 13.50
C ASP A 77 -5.77 -14.67 12.26
N SER A 78 -4.86 -13.70 12.10
CA SER A 78 -4.87 -12.78 10.95
C SER A 78 -4.47 -13.42 9.63
N ILE A 79 -3.64 -14.48 9.65
CA ILE A 79 -3.07 -15.09 8.42
C ILE A 79 -4.19 -15.52 7.49
N LYS A 80 -5.24 -16.15 8.01
CA LYS A 80 -6.32 -16.67 7.17
C LYS A 80 -7.10 -15.55 6.48
N ILE A 81 -7.25 -14.41 7.13
CA ILE A 81 -7.93 -13.23 6.57
C ILE A 81 -7.10 -12.67 5.43
N LEU A 82 -5.79 -12.49 5.65
CA LEU A 82 -4.88 -11.97 4.64
C LEU A 82 -4.77 -12.90 3.43
N GLU A 83 -4.68 -14.23 3.64
CA GLU A 83 -4.69 -15.22 2.55
C GLU A 83 -5.99 -15.19 1.75
N ASN A 84 -7.14 -15.06 2.43
CA ASN A 84 -8.43 -14.94 1.76
C ASN A 84 -8.52 -13.66 0.92
N MET A 85 -7.97 -12.53 1.39
CA MET A 85 -7.89 -11.30 0.61
C MET A 85 -7.08 -11.50 -0.66
N ILE A 86 -5.88 -12.10 -0.56
CA ILE A 86 -5.03 -12.39 -1.72
C ILE A 86 -5.78 -13.28 -2.72
N HIS A 87 -6.34 -14.40 -2.26
CA HIS A 87 -7.05 -15.33 -3.13
C HIS A 87 -8.27 -14.69 -3.81
N PHE A 88 -9.03 -13.86 -3.09
CA PHE A 88 -10.16 -13.14 -3.68
C PHE A 88 -9.70 -12.20 -4.79
N LEU A 89 -8.66 -11.40 -4.53
CA LEU A 89 -8.15 -10.43 -5.48
C LEU A 89 -7.55 -11.11 -6.72
N GLU A 90 -6.78 -12.18 -6.55
CA GLU A 90 -6.27 -12.95 -7.68
C GLU A 90 -7.40 -13.56 -8.51
N ASN A 91 -8.39 -14.19 -7.88
CA ASN A 91 -9.52 -14.80 -8.60
C ASN A 91 -10.39 -13.78 -9.36
N LYS A 92 -10.50 -12.55 -8.83
CA LYS A 92 -11.30 -11.50 -9.44
C LYS A 92 -10.56 -10.78 -10.58
N TYR A 93 -9.26 -10.54 -10.40
CA TYR A 93 -8.48 -9.67 -11.27
C TYR A 93 -7.49 -10.42 -12.19
N LYS A 94 -7.45 -11.76 -12.12
CA LYS A 94 -6.78 -12.60 -13.11
C LYS A 94 -7.76 -13.48 -13.87
N VAL A 95 -7.48 -13.67 -15.16
CA VAL A 95 -8.14 -14.65 -16.03
C VAL A 95 -7.03 -15.47 -16.69
N ASP A 96 -7.07 -16.79 -16.58
CA ASP A 96 -6.02 -17.69 -17.09
C ASP A 96 -4.61 -17.33 -16.57
N ASP A 97 -4.52 -16.90 -15.31
CA ASP A 97 -3.32 -16.40 -14.61
C ASP A 97 -2.72 -15.08 -15.16
N GLU A 98 -3.42 -14.44 -16.08
CA GLU A 98 -3.06 -13.12 -16.62
C GLU A 98 -3.89 -12.01 -15.97
N TRP A 99 -3.25 -10.88 -15.64
CA TRP A 99 -3.93 -9.73 -15.06
C TRP A 99 -4.86 -9.05 -16.05
N ILE A 100 -6.09 -8.75 -15.62
CA ILE A 100 -7.03 -7.98 -16.44
C ILE A 100 -6.59 -6.52 -16.55
N THR A 101 -7.01 -5.86 -17.62
CA THR A 101 -6.84 -4.41 -17.80
C THR A 101 -8.16 -3.72 -17.52
N GLY A 102 -8.14 -2.76 -16.60
CA GLY A 102 -9.30 -1.95 -16.23
C GLY A 102 -9.25 -0.58 -16.87
N LYS A 103 -10.43 -0.04 -17.23
CA LYS A 103 -10.59 1.38 -17.56
C LYS A 103 -10.81 2.18 -16.28
N ARG A 104 -10.16 3.34 -16.21
CA ARG A 104 -10.21 4.28 -15.08
C ARG A 104 -10.32 5.70 -15.62
N THR A 105 -10.82 6.61 -14.79
CA THR A 105 -10.81 8.04 -15.06
C THR A 105 -9.85 8.73 -14.10
N LYS A 106 -9.16 9.76 -14.57
CA LYS A 106 -8.41 10.69 -13.72
C LYS A 106 -8.68 12.12 -14.17
N THR A 107 -8.59 13.06 -13.23
CA THR A 107 -8.61 14.49 -13.54
C THR A 107 -7.21 14.91 -13.96
N VAL A 108 -7.11 15.61 -15.09
CA VAL A 108 -5.88 16.20 -15.60
C VAL A 108 -6.04 17.72 -15.65
N TYR A 109 -5.08 18.42 -15.10
CA TYR A 109 -5.06 19.88 -15.01
C TYR A 109 -4.20 20.46 -16.11
N TYR A 110 -4.60 21.58 -16.70
CA TYR A 110 -3.83 22.25 -17.75
C TYR A 110 -3.65 23.74 -17.48
N ASP A 111 -2.46 24.25 -17.81
CA ASP A 111 -2.16 25.69 -17.78
C ASP A 111 -2.83 26.44 -18.94
N ARG A 112 -2.74 27.77 -18.92
CA ARG A 112 -3.20 28.67 -19.99
C ARG A 112 -2.64 28.38 -21.39
N ASN A 113 -1.53 27.65 -21.48
CA ASN A 113 -0.89 27.26 -22.75
C ASN A 113 -1.31 25.85 -23.18
N GLY A 114 -2.21 25.19 -22.44
CA GLY A 114 -2.66 23.82 -22.69
C GLY A 114 -1.68 22.74 -22.26
N ARG A 115 -0.68 23.04 -21.43
CA ARG A 115 0.28 22.05 -20.91
C ARG A 115 -0.25 21.42 -19.62
N GLU A 116 -0.06 20.11 -19.48
CA GLU A 116 -0.43 19.39 -18.27
C GLU A 116 0.34 19.95 -17.06
N VAL A 117 -0.39 20.18 -15.98
CA VAL A 117 0.11 20.60 -14.68
C VAL A 117 0.08 19.37 -13.77
N ASP A 118 1.15 19.18 -13.01
CA ASP A 118 1.22 18.16 -11.97
C ASP A 118 0.00 18.28 -11.04
N ASP A 119 -0.66 17.14 -10.80
CA ASP A 119 -1.90 17.07 -10.06
C ASP A 119 -1.74 17.59 -8.62
N THR A 120 -0.64 17.24 -7.95
CA THR A 120 -0.36 17.76 -6.61
C THR A 120 -0.10 19.26 -6.63
N ASP A 121 0.64 19.78 -7.61
CA ASP A 121 0.84 21.22 -7.72
C ASP A 121 -0.48 21.98 -7.95
N ALA A 122 -1.38 21.44 -8.77
CA ALA A 122 -2.69 22.03 -9.03
C ALA A 122 -3.59 21.97 -7.78
N ILE A 123 -3.73 20.80 -7.16
CA ILE A 123 -4.61 20.58 -6.00
C ILE A 123 -4.16 21.40 -4.78
N PHE A 124 -2.84 21.51 -4.55
CA PHE A 124 -2.30 22.29 -3.42
C PHE A 124 -2.11 23.77 -3.76
N GLY A 125 -2.55 24.24 -4.93
CA GLY A 125 -2.46 25.64 -5.34
C GLY A 125 -1.03 26.16 -5.52
N ARG A 126 -0.06 25.27 -5.78
CA ARG A 126 1.33 25.62 -6.07
C ARG A 126 1.51 26.08 -7.51
N LYS A 127 0.64 25.62 -8.42
CA LYS A 127 0.54 26.11 -9.80
C LYS A 127 -0.92 26.39 -10.14
N GLU A 128 -1.14 27.50 -10.82
CA GLU A 128 -2.45 27.83 -11.40
C GLU A 128 -2.73 26.91 -12.60
N TYR A 129 -3.99 26.55 -12.76
CA TYR A 129 -4.52 25.85 -13.92
C TYR A 129 -5.75 26.60 -14.45
N ASP A 130 -5.96 26.55 -15.76
CA ASP A 130 -7.04 27.25 -16.45
C ASP A 130 -8.20 26.32 -16.79
N ARG A 131 -7.92 25.02 -16.95
CA ARG A 131 -8.92 23.98 -17.21
C ARG A 131 -8.53 22.67 -16.54
N GLU A 132 -9.53 21.88 -16.19
CA GLU A 132 -9.40 20.49 -15.76
C GLU A 132 -10.29 19.61 -16.65
N GLU A 133 -9.84 18.39 -16.92
CA GLU A 133 -10.58 17.43 -17.75
C GLU A 133 -10.53 16.04 -17.12
N GLU A 134 -11.65 15.32 -17.15
CA GLU A 134 -11.64 13.89 -16.85
C GLU A 134 -11.21 13.12 -18.10
N VAL A 135 -10.12 12.37 -17.97
CA VAL A 135 -9.59 11.52 -19.05
C VAL A 135 -9.69 10.06 -18.65
N GLU A 136 -10.10 9.23 -19.61
CA GLU A 136 -10.03 7.78 -19.46
C GLU A 136 -8.60 7.28 -19.74
N TYR A 137 -8.15 6.33 -18.93
CA TYR A 137 -6.93 5.57 -19.17
C TYR A 137 -7.15 4.10 -18.84
N GLU A 138 -6.29 3.26 -19.39
CA GLU A 138 -6.27 1.82 -19.14
C GLU A 138 -5.07 1.49 -18.25
N VAL A 139 -5.28 0.64 -17.26
CA VAL A 139 -4.24 0.16 -16.35
C VAL A 139 -4.38 -1.34 -16.16
N SER A 140 -3.26 -2.06 -16.28
CA SER A 140 -3.23 -3.47 -15.92
C SER A 140 -3.32 -3.60 -14.40
N GLU A 141 -4.16 -4.51 -13.92
CA GLU A 141 -4.23 -4.84 -12.48
C GLU A 141 -2.92 -5.47 -11.96
N GLY A 142 -2.02 -5.86 -12.88
CA GLY A 142 -0.66 -6.32 -12.60
C GLY A 142 0.40 -5.21 -12.59
N ASP A 143 0.06 -3.97 -12.95
CA ASP A 143 1.03 -2.88 -12.98
C ASP A 143 1.44 -2.50 -11.55
N THR A 144 2.75 -2.46 -11.33
CA THR A 144 3.34 -2.08 -10.04
C THR A 144 4.49 -1.09 -10.20
N SER A 145 4.57 -0.43 -11.36
CA SER A 145 5.57 0.58 -11.68
C SER A 145 5.38 1.88 -10.87
N ASN A 146 4.14 2.19 -10.50
CA ASN A 146 3.78 3.29 -9.63
C ASN A 146 3.20 2.76 -8.31
N TYR A 147 3.85 3.05 -7.19
CA TYR A 147 3.37 2.68 -5.86
C TYR A 147 1.97 3.25 -5.57
N TRP A 148 1.68 4.48 -5.99
CA TRP A 148 0.41 5.12 -5.68
C TRP A 148 -0.75 4.62 -6.53
N GLU A 149 -0.47 3.92 -7.63
CA GLU A 149 -1.48 3.37 -8.53
C GLU A 149 -2.23 2.23 -7.82
N ALA A 150 -3.54 2.39 -7.68
CA ALA A 150 -4.38 1.37 -7.07
C ALA A 150 -4.63 0.24 -8.07
N THR A 151 -3.76 -0.78 -8.04
CA THR A 151 -3.89 -2.03 -8.80
C THR A 151 -4.01 -3.21 -7.84
N ALA A 152 -4.65 -4.30 -8.28
CA ALA A 152 -4.77 -5.51 -7.48
C ALA A 152 -3.39 -6.04 -7.05
N ALA A 153 -2.40 -6.05 -7.94
CA ALA A 153 -1.04 -6.49 -7.63
C ALA A 153 -0.35 -5.59 -6.59
N ASN A 154 -0.51 -4.26 -6.69
CA ASN A 154 0.00 -3.34 -5.68
C ASN A 154 -0.69 -3.54 -4.32
N ALA A 155 -2.01 -3.78 -4.31
CA ALA A 155 -2.75 -4.06 -3.09
C ALA A 155 -2.37 -5.41 -2.45
N ILE A 156 -2.02 -6.43 -3.25
CA ILE A 156 -1.63 -7.77 -2.76
C ILE A 156 -0.24 -7.77 -2.12
N LYS A 157 0.74 -7.03 -2.67
CA LYS A 157 2.12 -6.99 -2.15
C LYS A 157 2.23 -6.80 -0.62
N PRO A 158 1.59 -5.77 0.00
CA PRO A 158 1.66 -5.60 1.44
C PRO A 158 0.99 -6.73 2.21
N LEU A 159 -0.04 -7.40 1.66
CA LEU A 159 -0.68 -8.56 2.32
C LEU A 159 0.32 -9.71 2.52
N TYR A 160 1.17 -9.99 1.52
CA TYR A 160 2.24 -10.99 1.68
C TYR A 160 3.22 -10.61 2.78
N GLN A 161 3.57 -9.33 2.88
CA GLN A 161 4.47 -8.84 3.93
C GLN A 161 3.83 -8.94 5.32
N LEU A 162 2.55 -8.60 5.47
CA LEU A 162 1.80 -8.77 6.71
C LEU A 162 1.72 -10.25 7.11
N ILE A 163 1.50 -11.17 6.17
CA ILE A 163 1.53 -12.63 6.43
C ILE A 163 2.92 -13.05 6.92
N ALA A 164 4.00 -12.53 6.34
CA ALA A 164 5.35 -12.84 6.78
C ALA A 164 5.61 -12.38 8.22
N LEU A 165 5.20 -11.15 8.57
CA LEU A 165 5.30 -10.63 9.93
C LEU A 165 4.46 -11.46 10.92
N ALA A 166 3.21 -11.77 10.56
CA ALA A 166 2.33 -12.63 11.35
C ALA A 166 2.93 -14.03 11.60
N LYS A 167 3.59 -14.62 10.60
CA LYS A 167 4.27 -15.92 10.75
C LYS A 167 5.50 -15.85 11.66
N MET A 168 6.19 -14.71 11.70
CA MET A 168 7.34 -14.50 12.59
C MET A 168 6.92 -14.21 14.03
N ARG A 169 5.78 -13.53 14.23
CA ARG A 169 5.26 -13.11 15.53
C ARG A 169 3.77 -13.49 15.66
N PRO A 170 3.43 -14.79 15.67
CA PRO A 170 2.05 -15.26 15.65
C PRO A 170 1.26 -14.94 16.93
N ASP A 171 1.96 -14.65 18.02
CA ASP A 171 1.43 -14.32 19.35
C ASP A 171 1.18 -12.82 19.57
N CYS A 172 1.62 -11.98 18.64
CA CYS A 172 1.50 -10.53 18.70
C CYS A 172 0.18 -10.07 18.08
N VAL A 173 -0.32 -8.89 18.49
CA VAL A 173 -1.65 -8.40 18.14
C VAL A 173 -1.55 -7.20 17.20
N TRP A 174 -2.33 -7.22 16.12
CA TRP A 174 -2.38 -6.10 15.19
C TRP A 174 -3.07 -4.88 15.79
N ASP A 175 -2.51 -3.72 15.54
CA ASP A 175 -3.05 -2.39 15.84
C ASP A 175 -2.74 -1.42 14.70
N GLY A 176 -3.32 -0.23 14.72
CA GLY A 176 -3.06 0.78 13.70
C GLY A 176 -3.87 2.05 13.85
N ASP A 177 -3.81 2.89 12.82
CA ASP A 177 -4.29 4.27 12.78
C ASP A 177 -5.65 4.51 12.06
#